data_AF-A0A5B8M0Y5-F1
#
_entry.id   AF-A0A5B8M0Y5-F1
#
_cell.length_a   1.000
_cell.length_b   1.000
_cell.length_c   1.000
_cell.angle_alpha   90.00
_cell.angle_beta   90.00
_cell.angle_gamma   90.00
#
_symmetry.space_group_name_H-M   'P 1'
#
loop_
_entity.id
_entity.type
_entity.pdbx_description
1 polymer ?
#
loop_
_entity_poly.entity_id
_entity_poly.type
_entity_poly.pdbx_seq_one_letter_code
_entity_poly.pdbx_strand_id
1 'polypeptide(L)'
;MTASHALDWGVKQSLMRYVRMLDDGTIEVSEDAELSAEGTFRFPFVEVGADGILRYGGRVHWFGHHGLMDASLSSPWIALSPAPALSFDVELPDLPLERWTIATMKATETQPGVWAGTEVRLTSDGALTLGALQYHEYQQVDDLTFAARAS
;
A
#
# COMPACT_ATOMS: atom_id res chain seq x y z
N MET A 1 21.14 0.20 -16.07
CA MET A 1 19.85 0.39 -15.36
C MET A 1 19.72 -0.79 -14.43
N THR A 2 19.95 -0.60 -13.13
CA THR A 2 19.61 -1.63 -12.13
C THR A 2 18.10 -1.82 -12.18
N ALA A 3 17.63 -3.07 -12.30
CA ALA A 3 16.21 -3.34 -12.08
C ALA A 3 15.85 -2.82 -10.68
N SER A 4 14.94 -1.84 -10.61
CA SER A 4 14.45 -1.31 -9.34
C SER A 4 13.54 -2.35 -8.72
N HIS A 5 13.93 -2.87 -7.56
CA HIS A 5 13.08 -3.74 -6.76
C HIS A 5 12.13 -2.82 -5.99
N ALA A 6 10.82 -3.06 -6.09
CA ALA A 6 9.81 -2.17 -5.54
C ALA A 6 8.51 -2.93 -5.26
N LEU A 7 7.63 -2.32 -4.48
CA LEU A 7 6.22 -2.66 -4.37
C LEU A 7 5.43 -1.67 -5.25
N ASP A 8 4.67 -2.18 -6.21
CA ASP A 8 3.74 -1.42 -7.03
C ASP A 8 2.30 -1.77 -6.63
N TRP A 9 1.53 -0.77 -6.16
CA TRP A 9 0.14 -0.97 -5.74
C TRP A 9 -0.71 0.28 -5.99
N GLY A 10 -1.91 0.09 -6.56
CA GLY A 10 -2.85 1.18 -6.80
C GLY A 10 -3.67 1.61 -5.58
N VAL A 11 -3.52 0.90 -4.45
CA VAL A 11 -4.43 0.94 -3.29
C VAL A 11 -5.84 0.53 -3.73
N LYS A 12 -6.56 1.47 -4.34
CA LYS A 12 -7.80 1.25 -5.08
C LYS A 12 -7.96 2.36 -6.12
N GLN A 13 -7.80 2.04 -7.41
CA GLN A 13 -7.83 3.04 -8.49
C GLN A 13 -9.12 3.88 -8.50
N SER A 14 -10.25 3.28 -8.16
CA SER A 14 -11.52 4.03 -8.08
C SER A 14 -11.52 5.08 -6.97
N LEU A 15 -10.89 4.79 -5.83
CA LEU A 15 -10.74 5.73 -4.72
C LEU A 15 -9.80 6.87 -5.12
N MET A 16 -8.63 6.55 -5.64
CA MET A 16 -7.65 7.55 -6.08
C MET A 16 -8.21 8.46 -7.17
N ARG A 17 -9.00 7.90 -8.10
CA ARG A 17 -9.73 8.69 -9.10
C ARG A 17 -10.79 9.59 -8.47
N TYR A 18 -11.55 9.09 -7.51
CA TYR A 18 -12.55 9.88 -6.81
C TYR A 18 -11.91 11.07 -6.08
N VAL A 19 -10.84 10.83 -5.32
CA VAL A 19 -10.09 11.88 -4.62
C VAL A 19 -9.63 12.97 -5.60
N ARG A 20 -9.01 12.62 -6.72
CA ARG A 20 -8.56 13.60 -7.74
C ARG A 20 -9.67 14.46 -8.37
N MET A 21 -10.92 14.03 -8.27
CA MET A 21 -12.07 14.76 -8.82
C MET A 21 -12.74 15.68 -7.80
N LEU A 22 -12.34 15.61 -6.52
CA LEU A 22 -12.83 16.52 -5.49
C LEU A 22 -12.17 17.89 -5.64
N ASP A 23 -12.94 18.95 -5.38
CA ASP A 23 -12.43 20.33 -5.42
C ASP A 23 -11.29 20.56 -4.42
N ASP A 24 -11.29 19.82 -3.30
CA ASP A 24 -10.27 19.83 -2.26
C ASP A 24 -9.38 18.57 -2.25
N GLY A 25 -9.48 17.75 -3.29
CA GLY A 25 -8.81 16.46 -3.38
C GLY A 25 -7.32 16.57 -3.67
N THR A 26 -6.49 15.90 -2.86
CA THR A 26 -5.05 15.83 -3.08
C THR A 26 -4.54 14.39 -2.91
N ILE A 27 -3.51 14.07 -3.69
CA ILE A 27 -2.73 12.84 -3.56
C ILE A 27 -1.26 13.26 -3.65
N GLU A 28 -0.51 13.00 -2.60
CA GLU A 28 0.89 13.36 -2.48
C GLU A 28 1.74 12.11 -2.24
N VAL A 29 2.94 12.09 -2.82
CA VAL A 29 3.94 11.05 -2.60
C VAL A 29 5.23 11.69 -2.09
N SER A 30 5.89 11.01 -1.16
CA SER A 30 7.13 11.47 -0.52
C SER A 30 8.00 10.29 -0.11
N GLU A 31 9.19 10.56 0.43
CA GLU A 31 10.15 9.53 0.89
C GLU A 31 10.54 8.53 -0.21
N ASP A 32 10.77 9.04 -1.43
CA ASP A 32 11.10 8.27 -2.63
C ASP A 32 9.98 7.35 -3.15
N ALA A 33 8.75 7.48 -2.64
CA ALA A 33 7.59 6.95 -3.33
C ALA A 33 7.37 7.70 -4.66
N GLU A 34 7.01 6.95 -5.69
CA GLU A 34 6.64 7.49 -7.00
C GLU A 34 5.16 7.20 -7.29
N LEU A 35 4.55 8.03 -8.13
CA LEU A 35 3.19 7.83 -8.65
C LEU A 35 3.24 7.75 -10.17
N SER A 36 2.81 6.62 -10.74
CA SER A 36 2.71 6.46 -12.18
C SER A 36 1.56 7.29 -12.77
N ALA A 37 1.61 7.55 -14.08
CA ALA A 37 0.54 8.24 -14.79
C ALA A 37 -0.81 7.51 -14.70
N GLU A 38 -0.78 6.18 -14.60
CA GLU A 38 -1.93 5.29 -14.45
C GLU A 38 -2.47 5.25 -13.01
N GLY A 39 -1.80 5.92 -12.06
CA GLY A 39 -2.22 6.00 -10.66
C GLY A 39 -1.67 4.88 -9.78
N THR A 40 -0.64 4.15 -10.20
CA THR A 40 0.01 3.13 -9.37
C THR A 40 1.09 3.77 -8.53
N PHE A 41 1.05 3.55 -7.22
CA PHE A 41 2.14 3.95 -6.32
C PHE A 41 3.27 2.94 -6.38
N ARG A 42 4.49 3.43 -6.44
CA ARG A 42 5.71 2.63 -6.39
C ARG A 42 6.48 2.97 -5.12
N PHE A 43 6.73 1.95 -4.31
CA PHE A 43 7.47 2.02 -3.06
C PHE A 43 8.82 1.30 -3.22
N PRO A 44 9.95 1.99 -3.06
CA PRO A 44 11.26 1.39 -3.31
C PRO A 44 11.60 0.32 -2.27
N PHE A 45 12.20 -0.79 -2.72
CA PHE A 45 12.70 -1.82 -1.81
C PHE A 45 13.86 -1.29 -0.96
N VAL A 46 13.84 -1.61 0.33
CA VAL A 46 14.87 -1.22 1.30
C VAL A 46 15.71 -2.43 1.68
N GLU A 47 15.09 -3.45 2.27
CA GLU A 47 15.80 -4.62 2.78
C GLU A 47 14.87 -5.83 2.99
N VAL A 48 15.48 -6.99 3.23
CA VAL A 48 14.81 -8.11 3.90
C VAL A 48 15.23 -8.08 5.36
N GLY A 49 14.26 -7.92 6.26
CA GLY A 49 14.52 -7.95 7.70
C GLY A 49 15.03 -9.31 8.16
N ALA A 50 15.66 -9.36 9.35
CA ALA A 50 16.11 -10.62 9.94
C ALA A 50 14.95 -11.59 10.27
N ASP A 51 13.73 -11.06 10.31
CA ASP A 51 12.45 -11.76 10.43
C ASP A 51 11.92 -12.32 9.09
N GLY A 52 12.61 -12.06 7.97
CA GLY A 52 12.19 -12.45 6.63
C GLY A 52 11.13 -11.53 6.01
N ILE A 53 10.80 -10.41 6.66
CA ILE A 53 9.83 -9.44 6.13
C ILE A 53 10.50 -8.58 5.05
N LEU A 54 9.82 -8.42 3.92
CA LEU A 54 10.27 -7.53 2.85
C LEU A 54 9.86 -6.10 3.22
N ARG A 55 10.83 -5.19 3.30
CA ARG A 55 10.61 -3.80 3.71
C ARG A 55 10.84 -2.85 2.55
N TYR A 56 9.92 -1.90 2.42
CA TYR A 56 9.91 -0.88 1.39
C TYR A 56 9.85 0.51 2.07
N GLY A 57 10.37 1.51 1.38
CA GLY A 57 10.28 2.92 1.77
C GLY A 57 9.12 3.62 1.08
N GLY A 58 9.01 4.93 1.26
CA GLY A 58 7.98 5.72 0.61
C GLY A 58 6.76 5.98 1.49
N ARG A 59 6.14 7.13 1.25
CA ARG A 59 4.91 7.58 1.88
C ARG A 59 3.94 8.10 0.82
N VAL A 60 2.69 7.72 0.96
CA VAL A 60 1.57 8.27 0.19
C VAL A 60 0.60 8.91 1.16
N HIS A 61 0.06 10.06 0.80
CA HIS A 61 -1.00 10.75 1.53
C HIS A 61 -2.12 11.09 0.56
N TRP A 62 -3.36 10.93 1.02
CA TRP A 62 -4.50 11.44 0.30
C TRP A 62 -5.40 12.23 1.24
N PHE A 63 -5.90 13.35 0.72
CA PHE A 63 -6.83 14.22 1.42
C PHE A 63 -8.04 14.54 0.53
N GLY A 64 -9.21 14.72 1.12
CA GLY A 64 -10.38 15.25 0.45
C GLY A 64 -11.64 15.19 1.30
N HIS A 65 -12.71 15.75 0.76
CA HIS A 65 -14.03 15.76 1.39
C HIS A 65 -13.98 16.38 2.80
N HIS A 66 -13.29 17.51 2.92
CA HIS A 66 -13.13 18.29 4.14
C HIS A 66 -12.50 17.51 5.30
N GLY A 67 -11.54 16.63 5.00
CA GLY A 67 -10.79 15.83 5.98
C GLY A 67 -11.46 14.51 6.35
N LEU A 68 -12.62 14.17 5.76
CA LEU A 68 -13.21 12.83 5.92
C LEU A 68 -12.36 11.75 5.23
N MET A 69 -11.58 12.15 4.24
CA MET A 69 -10.52 11.34 3.66
C MET A 69 -9.24 12.09 4.00
N ASP A 70 -8.52 11.64 5.02
CA ASP A 70 -7.19 12.15 5.38
C ASP A 70 -6.42 10.98 5.95
N ALA A 71 -5.52 10.41 5.16
CA ALA A 71 -4.77 9.24 5.56
C ALA A 71 -3.41 9.22 4.89
N SER A 72 -2.40 8.82 5.66
CA SER A 72 -1.08 8.48 5.10
C SER A 72 -0.76 7.01 5.33
N LEU A 73 -0.13 6.42 4.31
CA LEU A 73 0.47 5.10 4.36
C LEU A 73 1.96 5.23 4.08
N SER A 74 2.82 4.78 5.00
CA SER A 74 4.27 4.79 4.83
C SER A 74 4.93 3.46 5.20
N SER A 75 6.17 3.28 4.73
CA SER A 75 7.02 2.14 5.08
C SER A 75 6.34 0.77 4.88
N PRO A 76 5.91 0.42 3.65
CA PRO A 76 5.21 -0.84 3.40
C PRO A 76 6.04 -2.04 3.78
N TRP A 77 5.45 -3.01 4.47
CA TRP A 77 6.06 -4.30 4.76
C TRP A 77 5.20 -5.44 4.22
N ILE A 78 5.86 -6.43 3.62
CA ILE A 78 5.22 -7.67 3.17
C ILE A 78 5.78 -8.84 3.97
N ALA A 79 4.91 -9.50 4.72
CA ALA A 79 5.18 -10.81 5.31
C ALA A 79 4.64 -11.89 4.37
N LEU A 80 5.42 -12.93 4.08
CA LEU A 80 5.00 -14.07 3.23
C LEU A 80 4.49 -15.27 4.05
N SER A 81 4.79 -15.31 5.34
CA SER A 81 4.50 -16.41 6.26
C SER A 81 4.01 -15.86 7.61
N PRO A 82 3.05 -16.52 8.30
CA PRO A 82 2.37 -17.76 7.92
C PRO A 82 1.35 -17.60 6.78
N ALA A 83 0.96 -16.36 6.46
CA ALA A 83 0.12 -16.01 5.32
C ALA A 83 0.57 -14.66 4.73
N PRO A 84 0.47 -14.45 3.40
CA PRO A 84 0.85 -13.19 2.79
C PRO A 84 -0.01 -12.00 3.25
N ALA A 85 0.65 -10.98 3.78
CA ALA A 85 0.00 -9.77 4.29
C ALA A 85 0.83 -8.51 4.00
N LEU A 86 0.12 -7.41 3.72
CA LEU A 86 0.67 -6.08 3.51
C LEU A 86 0.33 -5.19 4.70
N SER A 87 1.35 -4.58 5.29
CA SER A 87 1.19 -3.63 6.40
C SER A 87 1.92 -2.32 6.12
N PHE A 88 1.46 -1.25 6.75
CA PHE A 88 2.03 0.08 6.64
C PHE A 88 2.06 0.72 8.03
N ASP A 89 2.95 1.69 8.22
CA ASP A 89 2.71 2.68 9.26
C ASP A 89 1.58 3.60 8.77
N VAL A 90 0.53 3.73 9.58
CA VAL A 90 -0.72 4.42 9.25
C VAL A 90 -0.83 5.67 10.09
N GLU A 91 -1.06 6.79 9.42
CA GLU A 91 -1.39 8.06 10.05
C GLU A 91 -2.82 8.44 9.66
N LEU A 92 -3.67 8.58 10.67
CA LEU A 92 -5.05 9.05 10.55
C LEU A 92 -5.27 10.20 11.55
N PRO A 93 -6.17 11.15 11.26
CA PRO A 93 -6.54 12.19 12.21
C PRO A 93 -6.94 11.59 13.56
N ASP A 94 -6.44 12.22 14.63
CA ASP A 94 -6.74 11.88 16.04
C ASP A 94 -6.33 10.47 16.49
N LEU A 95 -5.60 9.70 15.67
CA LEU A 95 -5.04 8.40 16.03
C LEU A 95 -3.51 8.45 16.12
N PRO A 96 -2.88 7.68 17.04
CA PRO A 96 -1.44 7.56 17.07
C PRO A 96 -0.93 6.86 15.81
N LEU A 97 0.27 7.22 15.37
CA LEU A 97 0.99 6.50 14.32
C LEU A 97 1.22 5.05 14.77
N GLU A 98 0.67 4.11 14.01
CA GLU A 98 0.77 2.68 14.30
C GLU A 98 0.94 1.86 13.02
N ARG A 99 1.56 0.69 13.16
CA ARG A 99 1.68 -0.26 12.04
C ARG A 99 0.46 -1.15 11.97
N TRP A 100 -0.34 -1.00 10.92
CA TRP A 100 -1.54 -1.80 10.71
C TRP A 100 -1.37 -2.75 9.53
N THR A 101 -1.96 -3.93 9.65
CA THR A 101 -2.11 -4.83 8.50
C THR A 101 -3.25 -4.31 7.66
N ILE A 102 -2.98 -3.87 6.44
CA ILE A 102 -3.96 -3.24 5.55
C ILE A 102 -4.69 -4.28 4.71
N ALA A 103 -3.97 -5.28 4.22
CA ALA A 103 -4.54 -6.29 3.35
C ALA A 103 -3.89 -7.65 3.50
N THR A 104 -4.68 -8.69 3.21
CA THR A 104 -4.21 -10.06 2.97
C THR A 104 -4.26 -10.35 1.47
N MET A 105 -3.49 -11.31 0.99
CA MET A 105 -3.43 -11.65 -0.43
C MET A 105 -3.01 -13.10 -0.67
N LYS A 106 -3.10 -13.55 -1.92
CA LYS A 106 -2.31 -14.67 -2.43
C LYS A 106 -1.02 -14.13 -3.03
N ALA A 107 0.13 -14.64 -2.61
CA ALA A 107 1.41 -14.29 -3.20
C ALA A 107 1.96 -15.47 -4.01
N THR A 108 2.27 -15.24 -5.28
CA THR A 108 2.91 -16.22 -6.16
C THR A 108 4.21 -15.65 -6.69
N GLU A 109 5.32 -16.35 -6.44
CA GLU A 109 6.62 -15.98 -7.02
C GLU A 109 6.58 -16.27 -8.53
N THR A 110 6.70 -15.22 -9.34
CA THR A 110 6.63 -15.31 -10.81
C THR A 110 8.02 -15.41 -11.43
N GLN A 111 9.03 -14.85 -10.75
CA GLN A 111 10.45 -14.96 -11.05
C GLN A 111 11.21 -14.92 -9.72
N PRO A 112 12.47 -15.39 -9.64
CA PRO A 112 13.25 -15.32 -8.41
C PRO A 112 13.28 -13.90 -7.82
N GLY A 113 12.72 -13.72 -6.63
CA GLY A 113 12.64 -12.43 -5.94
C GLY A 113 11.55 -11.49 -6.45
N VAL A 114 10.60 -11.96 -7.28
CA VAL A 114 9.48 -11.17 -7.83
C VAL A 114 8.16 -11.91 -7.65
N TRP A 115 7.20 -11.27 -7.02
CA TRP A 115 5.90 -11.84 -6.70
C TRP A 115 4.75 -11.03 -7.31
N ALA A 116 3.71 -11.77 -7.71
CA ALA A 116 2.38 -11.23 -7.95
C ALA A 116 1.53 -11.46 -6.69
N GLY A 117 0.97 -10.39 -6.15
CA GLY A 117 -0.02 -10.38 -5.08
C GLY A 117 -1.42 -10.25 -5.68
N THR A 118 -2.21 -11.31 -5.64
CA THR A 118 -3.57 -11.35 -6.20
C THR A 118 -4.61 -11.61 -5.13
N GLU A 119 -5.88 -11.33 -5.45
CA GLU A 119 -6.99 -11.44 -4.49
C GLU A 119 -6.71 -10.60 -3.23
N VAL A 120 -6.15 -9.40 -3.43
CA VAL A 120 -5.82 -8.49 -2.34
C VAL A 120 -7.12 -8.02 -1.68
N ARG A 121 -7.25 -8.31 -0.39
CA ARG A 121 -8.47 -8.06 0.40
C ARG A 121 -8.15 -7.27 1.66
N LEU A 122 -8.91 -6.21 1.88
CA LEU A 122 -8.75 -5.36 3.06
C LEU A 122 -9.02 -6.15 4.35
N THR A 123 -8.24 -5.85 5.38
CA THR A 123 -8.60 -6.14 6.77
C THR A 123 -9.60 -5.09 7.27
N SER A 124 -10.06 -5.22 8.51
CA SER A 124 -10.85 -4.18 9.18
C SER A 124 -10.07 -2.86 9.30
N ASP A 125 -8.79 -2.92 9.68
CA ASP A 125 -7.92 -1.74 9.80
C ASP A 125 -7.66 -1.10 8.43
N GLY A 126 -7.49 -1.91 7.38
CA GLY A 126 -7.37 -1.44 6.01
C GLY A 126 -8.64 -0.74 5.53
N ALA A 127 -9.81 -1.32 5.80
CA ALA A 127 -11.09 -0.68 5.48
C ALA A 127 -11.28 0.64 6.23
N LEU A 128 -10.87 0.71 7.50
CA LEU A 128 -10.87 1.94 8.29
C LEU A 128 -9.98 3.01 7.64
N THR A 129 -8.75 2.64 7.28
CA THR A 129 -7.76 3.55 6.68
C THR A 129 -8.24 4.17 5.37
N LEU A 130 -9.02 3.43 4.57
CA LEU A 130 -9.56 3.92 3.30
C LEU A 130 -10.87 4.71 3.45
N GLY A 131 -11.34 4.94 4.68
CA GLY A 131 -12.51 5.78 4.97
C GLY A 131 -13.79 5.05 5.37
N ALA A 132 -13.68 3.83 5.94
CA ALA A 132 -14.64 3.00 6.70
C ALA A 132 -16.13 2.89 6.28
N LEU A 133 -16.77 4.00 5.89
CA LEU A 133 -18.15 4.08 5.43
C LEU A 133 -18.35 3.50 4.02
N GLN A 134 -17.28 3.41 3.23
CA GLN A 134 -17.32 2.96 1.83
C GLN A 134 -16.66 1.60 1.61
N TYR A 135 -15.86 1.13 2.57
CA TYR A 135 -15.08 -0.10 2.48
C TYR A 135 -15.36 -0.99 3.67
N HIS A 136 -15.33 -2.29 3.45
CA HIS A 136 -15.54 -3.29 4.47
C HIS A 136 -14.40 -4.31 4.47
N GLU A 137 -14.26 -5.01 5.60
CA GLU A 137 -13.36 -6.15 5.71
C GLU A 137 -13.64 -7.16 4.58
N TYR A 138 -12.58 -7.76 4.05
CA TYR A 138 -12.57 -8.66 2.90
C TYR A 138 -12.89 -8.03 1.54
N GLN A 139 -13.14 -6.72 1.47
CA GLN A 139 -13.34 -6.05 0.19
C GLN A 139 -12.09 -6.21 -0.67
N GLN A 140 -12.30 -6.70 -1.90
CA GLN A 140 -11.24 -6.78 -2.89
C GLN A 140 -10.84 -5.37 -3.37
N VAL A 141 -9.54 -5.17 -3.43
CA VAL A 141 -8.88 -3.96 -3.90
C VAL A 141 -7.90 -4.32 -5.02
N ASP A 142 -7.10 -3.36 -5.47
CA ASP A 142 -6.20 -3.59 -6.59
C ASP A 142 -5.16 -4.66 -6.22
N ASP A 143 -4.88 -5.55 -7.17
CA ASP A 143 -3.75 -6.46 -7.08
C ASP A 143 -2.43 -5.66 -7.06
N LEU A 144 -1.35 -6.31 -6.61
CA LEU A 144 -0.05 -5.68 -6.45
C LEU A 144 1.07 -6.56 -7.01
N THR A 145 2.20 -5.93 -7.32
CA THR A 145 3.45 -6.64 -7.62
C THR A 145 4.53 -6.17 -6.68
N PHE A 146 5.39 -7.07 -6.24
CA PHE A 146 6.49 -6.70 -5.37
C PHE A 146 7.74 -7.50 -5.68
N ALA A 147 8.89 -6.87 -5.50
CA ALA A 147 10.18 -7.47 -5.73
C ALA A 147 11.14 -7.16 -4.59
N ALA A 148 11.94 -8.15 -4.23
CA ALA A 148 13.04 -8.03 -3.29
C ALA A 148 14.34 -8.38 -4.00
N ARG A 149 15.44 -7.78 -3.55
CA ARG A 149 16.74 -8.12 -4.10
C ARG A 149 17.08 -9.57 -3.73
N ALA A 150 17.40 -10.40 -4.73
CA ALA A 150 17.95 -11.72 -4.48
C ALA A 150 19.26 -11.59 -3.68
N SER A 151 19.36 -12.37 -2.60
CA SER A 151 20.55 -12.47 -1.75
C SER A 151 21.71 -13.20 -2.44
#